data_AF-A0A0Y9ZNI3-F1
#
_entry.id   AF-A0A0Y9ZNI3-F1
#
_cell.length_a   1.000
_cell.length_b   1.000
_cell.length_c   1.000
_cell.angle_alpha   90.00
_cell.angle_beta   90.00
_cell.angle_gamma   90.00
#
_symmetry.space_group_name_H-M   'P 1'
#
loop_
_entity.id
_entity.type
_entity.pdbx_description
1 polymer ?
#
loop_
_entity_poly.entity_id
_entity_poly.type
_entity_poly.pdbx_seq_one_letter_code
_entity_poly.pdbx_strand_id
1 'polypeptide(L)'
;MKKGMQVYVLIYLIIFLEGYFSLSLFRTSVFHKEFTKTVERHLRDDYGDKDVAVFREIIRNYKNDDVFFNPSDEEKLKISIRKYAGDRFIQEYDHLMNEDSNDPQKVLAKSMISLIKQQFIKLKEIETQYVTPNFEAYKEITKLKPLAQELDADTPCNTEAECKKLENMMNICTYVRSGADFAYDIFLVTTHVVTVMMAVLCACIFIGPVHVCALKNFPYTCKLPYPVFSTLFMATSSVWEVVKASTALCRVYGDLSIMSKMA
;
A
#
# COMPACT_ATOMS: atom_id res chain seq x y z
N MET A 1 -20.55 7.60 51.81
CA MET A 1 -20.96 8.14 50.49
C MET A 1 -19.97 7.89 49.33
N LYS A 2 -18.85 7.16 49.48
CA LYS A 2 -17.86 6.96 48.39
C LYS A 2 -17.99 5.65 47.59
N LYS A 3 -18.70 4.62 48.08
CA LYS A 3 -18.83 3.32 47.38
C LYS A 3 -19.90 3.28 46.30
N GLY A 4 -20.96 4.08 46.40
CA GLY A 4 -22.04 4.11 45.39
C GLY A 4 -21.60 4.72 44.06
N MET A 5 -20.76 5.76 44.10
CA MET A 5 -20.37 6.52 42.90
C MET A 5 -19.48 5.70 41.95
N GLN A 6 -18.66 4.78 42.47
CA GLN A 6 -17.84 3.89 41.63
C GLN A 6 -18.68 2.84 40.88
N VAL A 7 -19.75 2.34 41.49
CA VAL A 7 -20.63 1.33 40.88
C VAL A 7 -21.43 1.93 39.72
N TYR A 8 -21.96 3.16 39.89
CA TYR A 8 -22.67 3.84 38.81
C TYR A 8 -21.74 4.19 37.63
N VAL A 9 -20.50 4.61 37.89
CA VAL A 9 -19.53 4.88 36.81
C VAL A 9 -19.16 3.61 36.04
N LEU A 10 -19.02 2.46 36.73
CA LEU A 10 -18.76 1.17 36.09
C LEU A 10 -19.96 0.69 35.25
N ILE A 11 -21.18 0.85 35.76
CA ILE A 11 -22.40 0.50 35.03
C ILE A 11 -22.57 1.40 33.80
N TYR A 12 -22.33 2.70 33.92
CA TYR A 12 -22.34 3.62 32.78
C TYR A 12 -21.25 3.28 31.75
N LEU A 13 -20.04 2.89 32.18
CA LEU A 13 -18.97 2.44 31.28
C LEU A 13 -19.34 1.15 30.54
N ILE A 14 -19.97 0.19 31.21
CA ILE A 14 -20.42 -1.07 30.59
C ILE A 14 -21.56 -0.80 29.59
N ILE A 15 -22.54 0.03 29.95
CA ILE A 15 -23.62 0.43 29.04
C ILE A 15 -23.08 1.25 27.86
N PHE A 16 -22.07 2.10 28.08
CA PHE A 16 -21.42 2.87 27.01
C PHE A 16 -20.60 1.96 26.09
N LEU A 17 -19.91 0.94 26.63
CA LEU A 17 -19.16 -0.06 25.88
C LEU A 17 -20.08 -1.01 25.11
N GLU A 18 -21.19 -1.46 25.69
CA GLU A 18 -22.21 -2.27 25.02
C GLU A 18 -23.01 -1.46 23.99
N GLY A 19 -23.25 -0.18 24.27
CA GLY A 19 -23.80 0.78 23.30
C GLY A 19 -22.87 0.98 22.11
N TYR A 20 -21.57 1.15 22.33
CA TYR A 20 -20.55 1.23 21.27
C TYR A 20 -20.41 -0.08 20.47
N PHE A 21 -20.45 -1.23 21.16
CA PHE A 21 -20.43 -2.53 20.51
C PHE A 21 -21.68 -2.77 19.66
N SER A 22 -22.86 -2.38 20.17
CA SER A 22 -24.13 -2.52 19.46
C SER A 22 -24.26 -1.53 18.29
N LEU A 23 -23.78 -0.29 18.42
CA LEU A 23 -23.70 0.67 17.30
C LEU A 23 -22.68 0.24 16.24
N SER A 24 -21.62 -0.49 16.61
CA SER A 24 -20.70 -1.09 15.63
C SER A 24 -21.28 -2.30 14.89
N LEU A 25 -22.23 -3.01 15.51
CA LEU A 25 -22.92 -4.17 14.93
C LEU A 25 -23.98 -3.80 13.88
N PHE A 26 -24.47 -2.55 13.88
CA PHE A 26 -25.44 -2.05 12.90
C PHE A 26 -24.85 -1.12 11.83
N ARG A 27 -23.52 -1.13 11.63
CA ARG A 27 -22.96 -0.50 10.42
C ARG A 27 -23.22 -1.44 9.26
N THR A 28 -24.27 -1.17 8.47
CA THR A 28 -24.48 -1.82 7.17
C THR A 28 -23.22 -1.61 6.35
N SER A 29 -22.39 -2.65 6.24
CA SER A 29 -21.21 -2.66 5.39
C SER A 29 -21.65 -2.31 3.96
N VAL A 30 -21.04 -1.26 3.38
CA VAL A 30 -21.30 -0.88 1.98
C VAL A 30 -20.99 -2.05 1.04
N PHE A 31 -20.01 -2.87 1.42
CA PHE A 31 -19.67 -4.09 0.71
C PHE A 31 -20.59 -5.23 1.15
N HIS A 32 -21.35 -5.77 0.19
CA HIS A 32 -22.26 -6.88 0.42
C HIS A 32 -21.51 -8.13 0.93
N LYS A 33 -22.15 -8.94 1.77
CA LYS A 33 -21.51 -10.14 2.37
C LYS A 33 -21.04 -11.15 1.33
N GLU A 34 -21.76 -11.30 0.22
CA GLU A 34 -21.33 -12.19 -0.87
C GLU A 34 -20.10 -11.66 -1.62
N PHE A 35 -19.99 -10.33 -1.74
CA PHE A 35 -18.80 -9.72 -2.32
C PHE A 35 -17.57 -10.01 -1.43
N THR A 36 -17.67 -9.75 -0.12
CA THR A 36 -16.54 -9.98 0.80
C THR A 36 -16.16 -11.46 0.89
N LYS A 37 -17.14 -12.37 0.90
CA LYS A 37 -16.89 -13.82 0.89
C LYS A 37 -16.20 -14.29 -0.40
N THR A 38 -16.57 -13.72 -1.54
CA THR A 38 -15.95 -14.05 -2.84
C THR A 38 -14.52 -13.53 -2.90
N VAL A 39 -14.27 -12.31 -2.42
CA VAL A 39 -12.91 -11.74 -2.29
C VAL A 39 -12.05 -12.59 -1.37
N GLU A 40 -12.53 -12.97 -0.19
CA GLU A 40 -11.76 -13.85 0.72
C GLU A 40 -11.41 -15.19 0.09
N ARG A 41 -12.32 -15.78 -0.70
CA ARG A 41 -12.06 -17.03 -1.40
C ARG A 41 -10.91 -16.87 -2.40
N HIS A 42 -11.01 -15.89 -3.30
CA HIS A 42 -9.97 -15.65 -4.30
C HIS A 42 -8.62 -15.30 -3.64
N LEU A 43 -8.61 -14.47 -2.60
CA LEU A 43 -7.36 -14.17 -1.88
C LEU A 43 -6.73 -15.41 -1.27
N ARG A 44 -7.54 -16.30 -0.66
CA ARG A 44 -7.03 -17.53 -0.08
C ARG A 44 -6.47 -18.46 -1.14
N ASP A 45 -7.18 -18.61 -2.26
CA ASP A 45 -6.81 -19.55 -3.32
C ASP A 45 -5.57 -19.07 -4.10
N ASP A 46 -5.46 -17.76 -4.34
CA ASP A 46 -4.40 -17.19 -5.19
C ASP A 46 -3.14 -16.76 -4.38
N TYR A 47 -3.31 -16.29 -3.14
CA TYR A 47 -2.23 -15.66 -2.34
C TYR A 47 -2.06 -16.23 -0.92
N GLY A 48 -3.09 -16.90 -0.38
CA GLY A 48 -3.07 -17.54 0.94
C GLY A 48 -3.63 -16.67 2.08
N ASP A 49 -3.54 -17.18 3.31
CA ASP A 49 -4.23 -16.59 4.47
C ASP A 49 -3.66 -15.23 4.94
N LYS A 50 -2.41 -14.90 4.57
CA LYS A 50 -1.78 -13.59 4.87
C LYS A 50 -2.61 -12.46 4.26
N ASP A 51 -2.92 -12.57 2.98
CA ASP A 51 -3.65 -11.55 2.23
C ASP A 51 -5.13 -11.48 2.68
N VAL A 52 -5.71 -12.63 3.07
CA VAL A 52 -7.04 -12.67 3.70
C VAL A 52 -7.06 -11.89 5.02
N ALA A 53 -6.02 -12.02 5.85
CA ALA A 53 -5.92 -11.27 7.11
C ALA A 53 -5.83 -9.76 6.86
N VAL A 54 -5.03 -9.33 5.88
CA VAL A 54 -4.93 -7.92 5.47
C VAL A 54 -6.25 -7.41 4.92
N PHE A 55 -6.96 -8.18 4.09
CA PHE A 55 -8.28 -7.81 3.61
C PHE A 55 -9.29 -7.58 4.74
N ARG A 56 -9.33 -8.50 5.71
CA ARG A 56 -10.21 -8.37 6.89
C ARG A 56 -9.87 -7.12 7.69
N GLU A 57 -8.59 -6.80 7.85
CA GLU A 57 -8.15 -5.58 8.51
C GLU A 57 -8.59 -4.33 7.74
N ILE A 58 -8.41 -4.31 6.42
CA ILE A 58 -8.84 -3.21 5.55
C ILE A 58 -10.34 -2.97 5.69
N ILE A 59 -11.17 -4.01 5.56
CA ILE A 59 -12.63 -3.89 5.67
C ILE A 59 -13.05 -3.48 7.07
N ARG A 60 -12.42 -4.02 8.12
CA ARG A 60 -12.74 -3.68 9.52
C ARG A 60 -12.40 -2.23 9.85
N ASN A 61 -11.30 -1.72 9.32
CA ASN A 61 -10.82 -0.35 9.59
C ASN A 61 -11.40 0.68 8.60
N TYR A 62 -12.08 0.24 7.55
CA TYR A 62 -12.72 1.13 6.60
C TYR A 62 -13.88 1.87 7.28
N LYS A 63 -13.78 3.20 7.28
CA LYS A 63 -14.90 4.07 7.62
C LYS A 63 -15.51 4.53 6.31
N ASN A 64 -16.83 4.42 6.19
CA ASN A 64 -17.57 4.93 5.03
C ASN A 64 -17.66 6.46 5.07
N ASP A 65 -16.50 7.09 5.19
CA ASP A 65 -16.31 8.53 5.27
C ASP A 65 -15.52 8.93 4.02
N ASP A 66 -15.75 10.15 3.53
CA ASP A 66 -15.07 10.64 2.33
C ASP A 66 -13.57 10.85 2.62
N VAL A 67 -12.74 10.15 1.85
CA VAL A 67 -11.28 10.27 1.92
C VAL A 67 -10.79 11.22 0.83
N PHE A 68 -10.21 12.33 1.25
CA PHE A 68 -9.63 13.33 0.36
C PHE A 68 -8.10 13.22 0.37
N PHE A 69 -7.51 13.18 -0.82
CA PHE A 69 -6.07 13.36 -0.97
C PHE A 69 -5.70 14.82 -0.71
N ASN A 70 -4.42 15.06 -0.42
CA ASN A 70 -3.90 16.42 -0.51
C ASN A 70 -3.99 16.92 -1.98
N PRO A 71 -3.99 18.25 -2.21
CA PRO A 71 -4.20 18.80 -3.54
C PRO A 71 -3.19 18.31 -4.59
N SER A 72 -1.94 18.05 -4.20
CA SER A 72 -0.91 17.57 -5.12
C SER A 72 -1.16 16.15 -5.59
N ASP A 73 -1.55 15.25 -4.67
CA ASP A 73 -1.83 13.86 -4.99
C ASP A 73 -3.15 13.72 -5.76
N GLU A 74 -4.15 14.55 -5.46
CA GLU A 74 -5.39 14.59 -6.23
C GLU A 74 -5.14 15.04 -7.68
N GLU A 75 -4.29 16.03 -7.91
CA GLU A 75 -3.93 16.46 -9.26
C GLU A 75 -3.16 15.37 -10.02
N LYS A 76 -2.20 14.69 -9.37
CA LYS A 76 -1.49 13.55 -9.98
C LYS A 76 -2.43 12.40 -10.33
N LEU A 77 -3.41 12.13 -9.47
CA LEU A 77 -4.47 11.17 -9.74
C LEU A 77 -5.27 11.60 -10.98
N LYS A 78 -5.75 12.85 -11.03
CA LYS A 78 -6.52 13.38 -12.18
C LYS A 78 -5.74 13.35 -13.48
N ILE A 79 -4.45 13.67 -13.48
CA ILE A 79 -3.58 13.56 -14.66
C ILE A 79 -3.50 12.11 -15.14
N SER A 80 -3.33 11.16 -14.22
CA SER A 80 -3.27 9.73 -14.55
C SER A 80 -4.61 9.23 -15.10
N ILE A 81 -5.71 9.60 -14.45
CA ILE A 81 -7.08 9.30 -14.91
C ILE A 81 -7.30 9.87 -16.30
N ARG A 82 -6.94 11.14 -16.56
CA ARG A 82 -7.04 11.80 -17.87
C ARG A 82 -6.32 10.99 -18.94
N LYS A 83 -5.10 10.53 -18.65
CA LYS A 83 -4.27 9.76 -19.57
C LYS A 83 -4.92 8.42 -19.97
N TYR A 84 -5.58 7.74 -19.04
CA TYR A 84 -6.12 6.38 -19.28
C TYR A 84 -7.62 6.34 -19.61
N ALA A 85 -8.39 7.35 -19.21
CA ALA A 85 -9.86 7.37 -19.31
C ALA A 85 -10.43 8.61 -20.03
N GLY A 86 -9.63 9.65 -20.28
CA GLY A 86 -10.03 10.87 -20.98
C GLY A 86 -10.73 11.93 -20.11
N ASP A 87 -10.92 13.14 -20.65
CA ASP A 87 -11.40 14.31 -19.89
C ASP A 87 -12.84 14.18 -19.39
N ARG A 88 -13.73 13.56 -20.19
CA ARG A 88 -15.13 13.32 -19.81
C ARG A 88 -15.24 12.57 -18.48
N PHE A 89 -14.30 11.65 -18.24
CA PHE A 89 -14.29 10.84 -17.04
C PHE A 89 -13.96 11.65 -15.78
N ILE A 90 -13.11 12.69 -15.89
CA ILE A 90 -12.77 13.55 -14.74
C ILE A 90 -14.02 14.25 -14.23
N GLN A 91 -14.90 14.70 -15.13
CA GLN A 91 -16.17 15.32 -14.76
C GLN A 91 -17.09 14.33 -14.04
N GLU A 92 -17.20 13.09 -14.55
CA GLU A 92 -17.99 12.02 -13.90
C GLU A 92 -17.44 11.66 -12.52
N TYR A 93 -16.11 11.62 -12.38
CA TYR A 93 -15.41 11.39 -11.12
C TYR A 93 -15.63 12.54 -10.12
N ASP A 94 -15.40 13.78 -10.53
CA ASP A 94 -15.60 14.96 -9.67
C ASP A 94 -17.06 15.09 -9.23
N HIS A 95 -18.01 14.77 -10.11
CA HIS A 95 -19.42 14.73 -9.75
C HIS A 95 -19.70 13.65 -8.70
N LEU A 96 -19.20 12.43 -8.89
CA LEU A 96 -19.40 11.34 -7.94
C LEU A 96 -18.81 11.66 -6.55
N MET A 97 -17.63 12.27 -6.51
CA MET A 97 -16.95 12.56 -5.25
C MET A 97 -17.59 13.71 -4.46
N ASN A 98 -18.26 14.65 -5.14
CA ASN A 98 -18.88 15.83 -4.50
C ASN A 98 -20.39 15.70 -4.27
N GLU A 99 -21.07 14.75 -4.92
CA GLU A 99 -22.50 14.54 -4.78
C GLU A 99 -22.81 13.63 -3.57
N ASP A 100 -23.72 14.08 -2.71
CA ASP A 100 -24.37 13.20 -1.73
C ASP A 100 -25.53 12.47 -2.41
N SER A 101 -25.37 11.17 -2.62
CA SER A 101 -26.38 10.34 -3.28
C SER A 101 -26.76 9.15 -2.42
N ASN A 102 -28.05 8.83 -2.41
CA ASN A 102 -28.59 7.61 -1.79
C ASN A 102 -28.65 6.42 -2.78
N ASP A 103 -28.20 6.60 -4.03
CA ASP A 103 -28.14 5.51 -5.02
C ASP A 103 -27.10 4.46 -4.57
N PRO A 104 -27.50 3.20 -4.30
CA PRO A 104 -26.59 2.16 -3.84
C PRO A 104 -25.36 1.96 -4.74
N GLN A 105 -25.50 2.16 -6.07
CA GLN A 105 -24.38 1.99 -6.99
C GLN A 105 -23.37 3.12 -6.87
N LYS A 106 -23.84 4.36 -6.76
CA LYS A 106 -22.97 5.53 -6.53
C LYS A 106 -22.28 5.45 -5.18
N VAL A 107 -23.01 5.04 -4.13
CA VAL A 107 -22.43 4.83 -2.79
C VAL A 107 -21.33 3.77 -2.86
N LEU A 108 -21.58 2.61 -3.48
CA LEU A 108 -20.57 1.57 -3.62
C LEU A 108 -19.33 2.05 -4.39
N ALA A 109 -19.53 2.78 -5.50
CA ALA A 109 -18.44 3.33 -6.30
C ALA A 109 -17.59 4.32 -5.50
N LYS A 110 -18.25 5.26 -4.80
CA LYS A 110 -17.60 6.26 -3.95
C LYS A 110 -16.84 5.58 -2.83
N SER A 111 -17.45 4.60 -2.16
CA SER A 111 -16.79 3.84 -1.08
C SER A 111 -15.60 3.04 -1.56
N MET A 112 -15.67 2.40 -2.74
CA MET A 112 -14.51 1.70 -3.32
C MET A 112 -13.38 2.68 -3.63
N ILE A 113 -13.68 3.84 -4.24
CA ILE A 113 -12.69 4.89 -4.50
C ILE A 113 -12.05 5.37 -3.19
N SER A 114 -12.86 5.69 -2.18
CA SER A 114 -12.37 6.15 -0.88
C SER A 114 -11.52 5.10 -0.18
N LEU A 115 -11.88 3.81 -0.29
CA LEU A 115 -11.07 2.71 0.24
C LEU A 115 -9.72 2.62 -0.46
N ILE A 116 -9.68 2.71 -1.80
CA ILE A 116 -8.43 2.72 -2.58
C ILE A 116 -7.57 3.92 -2.18
N LYS A 117 -8.17 5.11 -2.06
CA LYS A 117 -7.49 6.32 -1.59
C LYS A 117 -6.92 6.13 -0.17
N GLN A 118 -7.68 5.54 0.74
CA GLN A 118 -7.20 5.27 2.08
C GLN A 118 -5.97 4.36 2.08
N GLN A 119 -5.95 3.31 1.23
CA GLN A 119 -4.77 2.44 1.12
C GLN A 119 -3.58 3.20 0.54
N PHE A 120 -3.80 4.04 -0.47
CA PHE A 120 -2.76 4.90 -1.03
C PHE A 120 -2.10 5.81 0.01
N ILE A 121 -2.89 6.46 0.87
CA ILE A 121 -2.36 7.34 1.91
C ILE A 121 -1.44 6.54 2.85
N LYS A 122 -1.91 5.38 3.33
CA LYS A 122 -1.12 4.48 4.19
C LYS A 122 0.16 4.02 3.52
N LEU A 123 0.08 3.61 2.25
CA LEU A 123 1.25 3.17 1.49
C LEU A 123 2.25 4.32 1.27
N LYS A 124 1.78 5.54 1.05
CA LYS A 124 2.64 6.73 0.93
C LYS A 124 3.33 7.07 2.25
N GLU A 125 2.68 6.85 3.39
CA GLU A 125 3.33 6.97 4.71
C GLU A 125 4.45 5.94 4.87
N ILE A 126 4.22 4.69 4.47
CA ILE A 126 5.25 3.63 4.46
C ILE A 126 6.40 4.01 3.52
N GLU A 127 6.12 4.49 2.31
CA GLU A 127 7.14 4.98 1.38
C GLU A 127 7.95 6.13 2.02
N THR A 128 7.27 7.10 2.65
CA THR A 128 7.92 8.25 3.28
C THR A 128 8.78 7.85 4.47
N GLN A 129 8.45 6.77 5.17
CA GLN A 129 9.19 6.29 6.33
C GLN A 129 10.34 5.35 5.96
N TYR A 130 10.13 4.45 5.00
CA TYR A 130 11.06 3.33 4.72
C TYR A 130 11.76 3.43 3.36
N VAL A 131 11.30 4.29 2.46
CA VAL A 131 11.88 4.46 1.11
C VAL A 131 12.55 5.82 0.99
N THR A 132 11.83 6.91 1.29
CA THR A 132 12.32 8.28 1.09
C THR A 132 13.61 8.61 1.86
N PRO A 133 13.76 8.28 3.16
CA PRO A 133 14.95 8.63 3.93
C PRO A 133 16.19 7.88 3.43
N ASN A 134 15.96 6.71 2.82
CA ASN A 134 17.02 5.90 2.29
C ASN A 134 17.68 6.53 1.04
N PHE A 135 17.01 7.43 0.29
CA PHE A 135 17.63 8.18 -0.84
C PHE A 135 18.90 8.93 -0.45
N GLU A 136 18.97 9.51 0.74
CA GLU A 136 20.20 10.16 1.22
C GLU A 136 21.26 9.11 1.62
N ALA A 137 20.84 8.01 2.25
CA ALA A 137 21.72 6.89 2.57
C ALA A 137 22.34 6.24 1.30
N TYR A 138 21.61 6.21 0.18
CA TYR A 138 22.16 5.79 -1.12
C TYR A 138 23.33 6.69 -1.57
N LYS A 139 23.27 8.02 -1.33
CA LYS A 139 24.37 8.93 -1.66
C LYS A 139 25.59 8.64 -0.80
N GLU A 140 25.40 8.30 0.47
CA GLU A 140 26.50 7.91 1.36
C GLU A 140 27.17 6.61 0.92
N ILE A 141 26.37 5.58 0.60
CA ILE A 141 26.92 4.32 0.05
C ILE A 141 27.65 4.58 -1.27
N THR A 142 27.13 5.45 -2.13
CA THR A 142 27.79 5.79 -3.41
C THR A 142 29.16 6.46 -3.19
N LYS A 143 29.32 7.26 -2.13
CA LYS A 143 30.62 7.84 -1.75
C LYS A 143 31.58 6.80 -1.15
N LEU A 144 31.06 5.83 -0.41
CA LEU A 144 31.86 4.79 0.26
C LEU A 144 32.25 3.64 -0.68
N LYS A 145 31.45 3.37 -1.72
CA LYS A 145 31.66 2.28 -2.68
C LYS A 145 33.02 2.28 -3.40
N PRO A 146 33.54 3.40 -3.96
CA PRO A 146 34.85 3.39 -4.61
C PRO A 146 35.96 3.03 -3.61
N LEU A 147 35.84 3.48 -2.36
CA LEU A 147 36.79 3.14 -1.28
C LEU A 147 36.76 1.65 -0.91
N ALA A 148 35.62 0.99 -1.10
CA ALA A 148 35.48 -0.45 -0.88
C ALA A 148 35.93 -1.29 -2.11
N GLN A 149 35.85 -0.73 -3.33
CA GLN A 149 36.31 -1.40 -4.55
C GLN A 149 37.84 -1.36 -4.73
N GLU A 150 38.54 -0.47 -4.03
CA GLU A 150 40.01 -0.40 -3.98
C GLU A 150 40.62 -1.39 -2.98
N LEU A 151 39.81 -2.14 -2.23
CA LEU A 151 40.26 -3.22 -1.35
C LEU A 151 40.64 -4.43 -2.21
N ASP A 152 41.90 -4.46 -2.64
CA ASP A 152 42.52 -5.61 -3.29
C ASP A 152 43.14 -6.51 -2.19
N ALA A 153 42.37 -7.45 -1.64
CA ALA A 153 42.90 -8.47 -0.72
C ALA A 153 41.94 -9.63 -0.47
N ASP A 154 42.50 -10.82 -0.25
CA ASP A 154 41.88 -12.00 0.37
C ASP A 154 41.26 -11.71 1.77
N THR A 155 41.42 -10.50 2.30
CA THR A 155 40.88 -10.02 3.58
C THR A 155 40.02 -8.76 3.38
N PRO A 156 38.79 -8.72 3.91
CA PRO A 156 37.86 -7.61 3.70
C PRO A 156 38.32 -6.22 4.13
N CYS A 157 39.25 -6.14 5.08
CA CYS A 157 39.82 -4.91 5.59
C CYS A 157 41.15 -5.22 6.27
N ASN A 158 42.12 -4.31 6.20
CA ASN A 158 43.47 -4.53 6.73
C ASN A 158 43.77 -3.65 7.95
N THR A 159 43.10 -2.51 8.09
CA THR A 159 43.23 -1.61 9.25
C THR A 159 41.90 -1.47 10.00
N GLU A 160 41.96 -1.17 11.30
CA GLU A 160 40.76 -0.92 12.13
C GLU A 160 39.88 0.19 11.54
N ALA A 161 40.49 1.23 10.98
CA ALA A 161 39.78 2.33 10.33
C ALA A 161 39.06 1.90 9.04
N GLU A 162 39.65 1.00 8.25
CA GLU A 162 39.01 0.41 7.07
C GLU A 162 37.85 -0.52 7.47
N CYS A 163 38.07 -1.39 8.47
CA CYS A 163 37.04 -2.30 8.95
C CYS A 163 35.82 -1.55 9.48
N LYS A 164 36.03 -0.45 10.21
CA LYS A 164 34.93 0.38 10.72
C LYS A 164 34.16 1.10 9.62
N LYS A 165 34.84 1.56 8.56
CA LYS A 165 34.17 2.14 7.38
C LYS A 165 33.34 1.09 6.65
N LEU A 166 33.87 -0.11 6.53
CA LEU A 166 33.20 -1.22 5.88
C LEU A 166 31.97 -1.70 6.66
N GLU A 167 32.11 -1.85 7.96
CA GLU A 167 31.01 -2.15 8.89
C GLU A 167 29.90 -1.10 8.76
N ASN A 168 30.24 0.19 8.76
CA ASN A 168 29.26 1.26 8.57
C ASN A 168 28.54 1.15 7.22
N MET A 169 29.28 0.90 6.13
CA MET A 169 28.67 0.68 4.82
C MET A 169 27.71 -0.52 4.81
N MET A 170 28.11 -1.64 5.42
CA MET A 170 27.28 -2.84 5.52
C MET A 170 26.02 -2.61 6.36
N ASN A 171 26.14 -1.86 7.46
CA ASN A 171 25.01 -1.50 8.32
C ASN A 171 24.00 -0.63 7.57
N ILE A 172 24.47 0.40 6.86
CA ILE A 172 23.62 1.25 6.01
C ILE A 172 22.94 0.41 4.93
N CYS A 173 23.70 -0.45 4.25
CA CYS A 173 23.16 -1.33 3.20
C CYS A 173 22.10 -2.30 3.71
N THR A 174 22.32 -2.90 4.88
CA THR A 174 21.36 -3.80 5.52
C THR A 174 20.08 -3.05 5.87
N TYR A 175 20.21 -1.85 6.44
CA TYR A 175 19.07 -1.00 6.81
C TYR A 175 18.25 -0.58 5.58
N VAL A 176 18.91 -0.05 4.54
CA VAL A 176 18.26 0.42 3.31
C VAL A 176 17.55 -0.73 2.61
N ARG A 177 18.21 -1.88 2.46
CA ARG A 177 17.63 -3.06 1.80
C ARG A 177 16.44 -3.60 2.59
N SER A 178 16.57 -3.72 3.91
CA SER A 178 15.49 -4.19 4.77
C SER A 178 14.29 -3.26 4.76
N GLY A 179 14.50 -1.94 4.75
CA GLY A 179 13.42 -0.96 4.67
C GLY A 179 12.69 -1.00 3.33
N ALA A 180 13.43 -1.10 2.22
CA ALA A 180 12.84 -1.20 0.88
C ALA A 180 12.06 -2.51 0.69
N ASP A 181 12.61 -3.64 1.15
CA ASP A 181 11.95 -4.96 1.07
C ASP A 181 10.68 -5.01 1.92
N PHE A 182 10.74 -4.47 3.14
CA PHE A 182 9.57 -4.35 4.02
C PHE A 182 8.47 -3.48 3.40
N ALA A 183 8.83 -2.31 2.85
CA ALA A 183 7.87 -1.46 2.16
C ALA A 183 7.26 -2.18 0.95
N TYR A 184 8.08 -2.86 0.16
CA TYR A 184 7.63 -3.60 -1.01
C TYR A 184 6.65 -4.72 -0.65
N ASP A 185 6.91 -5.52 0.38
CA ASP A 185 6.01 -6.58 0.83
C ASP A 185 4.64 -6.02 1.25
N ILE A 186 4.60 -4.89 1.96
CA ILE A 186 3.35 -4.21 2.34
C ILE A 186 2.59 -3.71 1.10
N PHE A 187 3.30 -3.05 0.18
CA PHE A 187 2.70 -2.58 -1.08
C PHE A 187 2.12 -3.74 -1.87
N LEU A 188 2.88 -4.84 -1.99
CA LEU A 188 2.50 -6.01 -2.75
C LEU A 188 1.23 -6.66 -2.20
N VAL A 189 1.19 -6.97 -0.91
CA VAL A 189 0.02 -7.60 -0.26
C VAL A 189 -1.20 -6.68 -0.32
N THR A 190 -1.02 -5.37 -0.06
CA THR A 190 -2.12 -4.41 -0.16
C THR A 190 -2.66 -4.33 -1.59
N THR A 191 -1.79 -4.32 -2.59
CA THR A 191 -2.18 -4.29 -3.99
C THR A 191 -2.84 -5.59 -4.43
N HIS A 192 -2.42 -6.77 -3.95
CA HIS A 192 -3.14 -8.03 -4.20
C HIS A 192 -4.58 -7.95 -3.70
N VAL A 193 -4.77 -7.50 -2.45
CA VAL A 193 -6.10 -7.34 -1.86
C VAL A 193 -6.98 -6.42 -2.71
N VAL A 194 -6.50 -5.23 -3.04
CA VAL A 194 -7.28 -4.28 -3.85
C VAL A 194 -7.50 -4.81 -5.27
N THR A 195 -6.54 -5.53 -5.84
CA THR A 195 -6.66 -6.16 -7.17
C THR A 195 -7.77 -7.19 -7.18
N VAL A 196 -7.85 -8.08 -6.18
CA VAL A 196 -8.93 -9.07 -6.09
C VAL A 196 -10.27 -8.40 -5.83
N MET A 197 -10.32 -7.37 -4.99
CA MET A 197 -11.54 -6.57 -4.80
C MET A 197 -12.03 -5.98 -6.12
N MET A 198 -11.13 -5.41 -6.93
CA MET A 198 -11.45 -4.91 -8.25
C MET A 198 -11.79 -6.02 -9.24
N ALA A 199 -11.13 -7.18 -9.18
CA ALA A 199 -11.43 -8.33 -10.02
C ALA A 199 -12.85 -8.82 -9.81
N VAL A 200 -13.27 -8.97 -8.55
CA VAL A 200 -14.64 -9.39 -8.19
C VAL A 200 -15.65 -8.30 -8.55
N LEU A 201 -15.33 -7.02 -8.31
CA LEU A 201 -16.24 -5.92 -8.61
C LEU A 201 -16.47 -5.75 -10.12
N CYS A 202 -15.40 -5.79 -10.91
CA CYS A 202 -15.42 -5.54 -12.35
C CYS A 202 -15.58 -6.81 -13.22
N ALA A 203 -15.59 -8.00 -12.60
CA ALA A 203 -15.41 -9.28 -13.28
C ALA A 203 -14.20 -9.24 -14.24
N CYS A 204 -13.03 -8.91 -13.70
CA CYS A 204 -11.77 -8.84 -14.45
C CYS A 204 -10.96 -10.14 -14.34
N ILE A 205 -10.24 -10.43 -15.41
CA ILE A 205 -9.15 -11.40 -15.46
C ILE A 205 -7.86 -10.61 -15.69
N PHE A 206 -6.91 -10.77 -14.77
CA PHE A 206 -5.59 -10.13 -14.81
C PHE A 206 -4.54 -11.19 -15.21
N ILE A 207 -4.03 -11.14 -16.44
CA ILE A 207 -2.97 -12.05 -16.92
C ILE A 207 -1.79 -11.20 -17.42
N GLY A 208 -0.74 -11.11 -16.61
CA GLY A 208 0.43 -10.28 -16.90
C GLY A 208 0.03 -8.82 -17.19
N PRO A 209 0.43 -8.23 -18.33
CA PRO A 209 0.11 -6.85 -18.67
C PRO A 209 -1.32 -6.65 -19.23
N VAL A 210 -2.07 -7.73 -19.46
CA VAL A 210 -3.40 -7.67 -20.07
C VAL A 210 -4.47 -7.77 -18.98
N HIS A 211 -5.42 -6.83 -19.01
CA HIS A 211 -6.55 -6.78 -18.09
C HIS A 211 -7.84 -6.75 -18.90
N VAL A 212 -8.61 -7.84 -18.85
CA VAL A 212 -9.91 -7.94 -19.54
C VAL A 212 -11.00 -7.97 -18.49
N CYS A 213 -11.88 -6.97 -18.51
CA CYS A 213 -12.97 -6.84 -17.55
C CYS A 213 -14.31 -6.91 -18.26
N ALA A 214 -15.18 -7.85 -17.86
CA ALA A 214 -16.51 -7.98 -18.45
C ALA A 214 -17.38 -6.74 -18.19
N LEU A 215 -17.20 -6.09 -17.03
CA LEU A 215 -18.00 -4.94 -16.62
C LEU A 215 -17.35 -3.59 -16.91
N LYS A 216 -16.34 -3.51 -17.79
CA LYS A 216 -15.59 -2.28 -18.10
C LYS A 216 -16.48 -1.07 -18.45
N ASN A 217 -17.62 -1.32 -19.11
CA ASN A 217 -18.54 -0.28 -19.56
C ASN A 217 -19.55 0.17 -18.49
N PHE A 218 -19.62 -0.51 -17.33
CA PHE A 218 -20.54 -0.14 -16.25
C PHE A 218 -19.94 0.98 -15.40
N PRO A 219 -20.55 2.19 -15.40
CA PRO A 219 -19.93 3.40 -14.88
C PRO A 219 -19.56 3.29 -13.40
N TYR A 220 -20.53 2.94 -12.55
CA TYR A 220 -20.36 2.91 -11.09
C TYR A 220 -19.76 1.60 -10.58
N THR A 221 -19.82 0.52 -11.36
CA THR A 221 -19.27 -0.77 -10.96
C THR A 221 -17.77 -0.85 -11.24
N CYS A 222 -17.32 -0.44 -12.43
CA CYS A 222 -15.92 -0.64 -12.82
C CYS A 222 -15.26 0.60 -13.39
N LYS A 223 -15.98 1.32 -14.27
CA LYS A 223 -15.40 2.44 -15.02
C LYS A 223 -14.78 3.45 -14.08
N LEU A 224 -15.49 3.87 -13.03
CA LEU A 224 -15.09 4.91 -12.08
C LEU A 224 -13.94 4.49 -11.13
N PRO A 225 -14.03 3.37 -10.40
CA PRO A 225 -12.97 2.96 -9.47
C PRO A 225 -11.69 2.45 -10.17
N TYR A 226 -11.78 1.91 -11.39
CA TYR A 226 -10.64 1.26 -12.05
C TYR A 226 -9.44 2.19 -12.31
N PRO A 227 -9.59 3.42 -12.86
CA PRO A 227 -8.47 4.33 -13.03
C PRO A 227 -7.77 4.73 -11.73
N VAL A 228 -8.52 4.80 -10.62
CA VAL A 228 -7.95 5.06 -9.28
C VAL A 228 -7.19 3.84 -8.77
N PHE A 229 -7.71 2.63 -8.96
CA PHE A 229 -6.96 1.41 -8.68
C PHE A 229 -5.70 1.28 -9.54
N SER A 230 -5.78 1.62 -10.83
CA SER A 230 -4.67 1.46 -11.77
C SER A 230 -3.47 2.31 -11.36
N THR A 231 -3.67 3.50 -10.78
CA THR A 231 -2.56 4.28 -10.26
C THR A 231 -1.90 3.59 -9.06
N LEU A 232 -2.68 2.93 -8.19
CA LEU A 232 -2.16 2.20 -7.01
C LEU A 232 -1.28 1.05 -7.46
N PHE A 233 -1.81 0.29 -8.42
CA PHE A 233 -1.09 -0.81 -9.03
C PHE A 233 0.23 -0.33 -9.63
N MET A 234 0.23 0.78 -10.37
CA MET A 234 1.46 1.34 -10.94
C MET A 234 2.46 1.82 -9.88
N ALA A 235 2.01 2.31 -8.73
CA ALA A 235 2.91 2.74 -7.64
C ALA A 235 3.73 1.56 -7.04
N THR A 236 3.25 0.32 -7.15
CA THR A 236 4.04 -0.84 -6.73
C THR A 236 5.31 -1.01 -7.57
N SER A 237 5.25 -0.67 -8.87
CA SER A 237 6.40 -0.77 -9.77
C SER A 237 7.51 0.21 -9.39
N SER A 238 7.17 1.43 -8.94
CA SER A 238 8.18 2.40 -8.50
C SER A 238 8.90 1.97 -7.24
N VAL A 239 8.19 1.36 -6.27
CA VAL A 239 8.81 0.79 -5.06
C VAL A 239 9.70 -0.40 -5.42
N TRP A 240 9.29 -1.23 -6.37
CA TRP A 240 10.13 -2.34 -6.87
C TRP A 240 11.44 -1.86 -7.50
N GLU A 241 11.43 -0.75 -8.24
CA GLU A 241 12.68 -0.15 -8.74
C GLU A 241 13.64 0.26 -7.62
N VAL A 242 13.12 0.72 -6.48
CA VAL A 242 13.94 1.03 -5.29
C VAL A 242 14.54 -0.25 -4.69
N VAL A 243 13.78 -1.34 -4.60
CA VAL A 243 14.31 -2.64 -4.14
C VAL A 243 15.44 -3.13 -5.05
N LYS A 244 15.26 -2.99 -6.37
CA LYS A 244 16.31 -3.33 -7.34
C LYS A 244 17.53 -2.43 -7.18
N ALA A 245 17.33 -1.12 -7.01
CA ALA A 245 18.42 -0.15 -6.83
C ALA A 245 19.22 -0.40 -5.53
N SER A 246 18.54 -0.63 -4.39
CA SER A 246 19.20 -1.02 -3.12
C SER A 246 19.99 -2.30 -3.28
N THR A 247 19.38 -3.32 -3.88
CA THR A 247 20.03 -4.60 -4.07
C THR A 247 21.24 -4.48 -4.99
N ALA A 248 21.16 -3.68 -6.06
CA ALA A 248 22.28 -3.45 -6.97
C ALA A 248 23.40 -2.61 -6.34
N LEU A 249 23.06 -1.59 -5.55
CA LEU A 249 24.05 -0.77 -4.88
C LEU A 249 24.77 -1.52 -3.76
N CYS A 250 24.01 -2.28 -2.97
CA CYS A 250 24.45 -3.05 -1.82
C CYS A 250 24.72 -4.52 -2.14
N ARG A 251 25.18 -4.77 -3.37
CA ARG A 251 25.47 -6.10 -3.91
C ARG A 251 26.74 -6.68 -3.26
N VAL A 252 26.64 -7.07 -1.99
CA VAL A 252 27.67 -7.83 -1.27
C VAL A 252 27.17 -9.28 -1.22
N TYR A 253 27.71 -10.13 -2.11
CA TYR A 253 27.38 -11.56 -2.12
C TYR A 253 28.36 -12.32 -1.22
N GLY A 254 27.95 -12.67 -0.01
CA GLY A 254 28.77 -13.51 0.88
C GLY A 254 30.00 -12.77 1.42
N ASP A 255 31.19 -13.28 1.10
CA ASP A 255 32.47 -12.66 1.46
C ASP A 255 32.64 -11.31 0.72
N LEU A 256 33.19 -10.32 1.42
CA LEU A 256 33.42 -8.96 0.92
C LEU A 256 34.36 -8.90 -0.29
N SER A 257 35.17 -9.93 -0.52
CA SER A 257 35.99 -10.13 -1.74
C SER A 257 35.17 -10.43 -3.01
N ILE A 258 33.88 -10.75 -2.88
CA ILE A 258 32.97 -11.04 -4.01
C ILE A 258 31.97 -9.87 -4.19
N MET A 259 32.46 -8.64 -4.15
CA MET A 259 31.72 -7.51 -4.72
C MET A 259 31.81 -7.62 -6.25
N SER A 260 30.72 -8.03 -6.90
CA SER A 260 30.71 -8.13 -8.36
C SER A 260 30.99 -6.76 -8.99
N LYS A 261 32.03 -6.67 -9.82
CA LYS A 261 32.22 -5.54 -10.74
C LYS A 261 30.97 -5.44 -11.63
N MET A 262 30.29 -4.29 -11.63
CA MET A 262 29.28 -4.02 -12.65
C MET A 262 30.00 -3.68 -13.95
N ALA A 263 29.69 -4.42 -15.01
CA ALA A 263 29.89 -4.01 -16.39
C ALA A 263 28.70 -3.14 -16.83
#